data_AF-A0A4P6XH02-F1
#
_entry.id   AF-A0A4P6XH02-F1
#
_cell.length_a   1.000
_cell.length_b   1.000
_cell.length_c   1.000
_cell.angle_alpha   90.00
_cell.angle_beta   90.00
_cell.angle_gamma   90.00
#
_symmetry.space_group_name_H-M   'P 1'
#
loop_
_entity.id
_entity.type
_entity.pdbx_description
1 polymer ?
#
loop_
_entity_poly.entity_id
_entity_poly.type
_entity_poly.pdbx_seq_one_letter_code
_entity_poly.pdbx_strand_id
1 'polypeptide(L)' 'MYRRVFGAGEPIKRTMELNIVDATDFKPQLLGGNDSMHRDILLNREATVDWEDVYKGGFESGRNVQDFHSEMERKLGM' A
#
# COMPACT_ATOMS: atom_id res chain seq x y z
N MET A 1 17.77 -2.01 -21.41
CA MET A 1 16.94 -1.36 -22.44
C MET A 1 16.91 0.17 -22.28
N TYR A 2 16.69 0.72 -21.06
CA TYR A 2 16.66 2.18 -20.80
C TYR A 2 17.90 2.99 -21.18
N ARG A 3 19.11 2.45 -20.97
CA ARG A 3 20.36 3.17 -21.26
C ARG A 3 20.59 3.50 -22.74
N ARG A 4 19.92 2.77 -23.65
CA ARG A 4 20.02 3.01 -25.11
C ARG A 4 19.02 4.04 -25.62
N VAL A 5 17.93 4.30 -24.90
CA VAL A 5 16.83 5.18 -25.34
C VAL A 5 16.89 6.55 -24.66
N PHE A 6 17.26 6.61 -23.38
CA PHE A 6 17.23 7.85 -22.58
C PHE A 6 18.62 8.30 -22.08
N GLY A 7 19.68 7.67 -22.56
CA GLY A 7 21.05 7.92 -22.09
C GLY A 7 21.30 7.42 -20.66
N ALA A 8 22.31 7.97 -20.00
CA ALA A 8 22.71 7.56 -18.64
C ALA A 8 21.87 8.21 -17.52
N GLY A 9 21.18 9.32 -17.81
CA GLY A 9 20.44 10.09 -16.79
C GLY A 9 19.25 9.32 -16.22
N GLU A 10 18.42 8.74 -17.08
CA GLU A 10 17.19 8.05 -16.65
C GLU A 10 17.46 6.81 -15.78
N PRO A 11 18.43 5.92 -16.10
CA PRO A 11 18.79 4.83 -15.20
C PRO A 11 19.29 5.30 -13.82
N ILE A 12 20.10 6.36 -13.77
CA ILE A 12 20.65 6.88 -12.51
C ILE A 12 19.54 7.48 -11.65
N LYS A 13 18.67 8.28 -12.25
CA LYS A 13 17.49 8.84 -11.58
C LYS A 13 16.60 7.73 -11.04
N ARG A 14 16.33 6.68 -11.83
CA ARG A 14 15.53 5.52 -11.41
C ARG A 14 16.12 4.81 -10.18
N THR A 15 17.44 4.64 -10.14
CA THR A 15 18.12 4.03 -8.99
C THR A 15 18.04 4.92 -7.75
N MET A 16 18.18 6.24 -7.91
CA MET A 16 18.02 7.20 -6.81
C MET A 16 16.59 7.21 -6.26
N GLU A 17 15.58 7.17 -7.13
CA GLU A 17 14.16 7.10 -6.74
C GLU A 17 13.84 5.80 -6.00
N LEU A 18 14.38 4.66 -6.45
CA LEU A 18 14.22 3.37 -5.76
C LEU A 18 14.84 3.41 -4.35
N ASN A 19 16.02 4.00 -4.20
CA ASN A 19 16.66 4.15 -2.89
C ASN A 19 15.85 5.03 -1.94
N ILE A 20 15.23 6.11 -2.46
CA ILE A 20 14.35 6.96 -1.66
C ILE A 20 13.11 6.17 -1.23
N VAL A 21 12.48 5.42 -2.14
CA VAL A 21 11.29 4.61 -1.82
C VAL A 21 11.62 3.53 -0.78
N ASP A 22 12.75 2.82 -0.93
CA ASP A 22 13.18 1.80 0.01
C ASP A 22 13.54 2.41 1.39
N ALA A 23 14.02 3.66 1.43
CA ALA A 23 14.35 4.38 2.68
C ALA A 23 13.15 5.11 3.31
N THR A 24 12.03 5.22 2.60
CA THR A 24 10.87 6.01 3.03
C THR A 24 9.79 5.08 3.59
N ASP A 25 9.66 5.01 4.91
CA ASP A 25 8.53 4.38 5.62
C ASP A 25 7.27 5.26 5.64
N PHE A 26 6.94 5.94 4.54
CA PHE A 26 5.79 6.85 4.53
C PHE A 26 4.49 6.06 4.47
N LYS A 27 3.95 5.69 5.65
CA LYS A 27 2.52 5.71 6.01
C LYS A 27 2.32 5.38 7.50
N PRO A 28 1.29 5.97 8.14
CA PRO A 28 0.92 5.59 9.50
C PRO A 28 0.54 4.11 9.54
N GLN A 29 1.14 3.36 10.46
CA GLN A 29 0.89 1.93 10.69
C GLN A 29 -0.61 1.58 10.84
N LEU A 30 -1.42 2.58 11.19
CA LEU A 30 -2.89 2.51 11.27
C LEU A 30 -3.57 2.09 9.95
N LEU A 31 -2.96 2.33 8.79
CA LEU A 31 -3.53 2.03 7.47
C LEU A 31 -3.02 0.72 6.83
N GLY A 32 -2.38 -0.16 7.59
CA GLY A 32 -2.03 -1.51 7.10
C GLY A 32 -0.59 -1.71 6.62
N GLY A 33 0.31 -0.76 6.90
CA GLY A 33 1.77 -0.91 6.70
C GLY A 33 2.28 -0.44 5.33
N ASN A 34 3.55 -0.77 5.05
CA ASN A 34 4.23 -0.38 3.80
C ASN A 34 3.70 -1.20 2.62
N ASP A 35 3.40 -0.50 1.54
CA ASP A 35 2.91 -1.08 0.29
C ASP A 35 3.99 -1.02 -0.81
N SER A 36 4.08 -2.06 -1.64
CA SER A 36 5.11 -2.18 -2.68
C SER A 36 4.79 -1.36 -3.95
N MET A 37 3.63 -0.71 -4.02
CA MET A 37 3.16 -0.01 -5.22
C MET A 37 4.18 1.00 -5.79
N HIS A 38 4.81 1.81 -4.94
CA HIS A 38 5.80 2.80 -5.40
C HIS A 38 7.00 2.13 -6.09
N ARG A 39 7.43 0.98 -5.55
CA ARG A 39 8.50 0.16 -6.13
C ARG A 39 8.06 -0.47 -7.44
N ASP A 40 6.84 -0.98 -7.52
CA ASP A 40 6.32 -1.65 -8.71
C ASP A 40 6.15 -0.68 -9.89
N ILE A 41 5.67 0.56 -9.63
CA ILE A 41 5.66 1.64 -10.62
C ILE A 41 7.09 1.95 -11.10
N LEU A 42 8.05 2.07 -10.16
CA LEU A 42 9.44 2.34 -10.50
C LEU A 42 10.09 1.18 -11.27
N LEU A 43 9.63 -0.06 -11.13
CA LEU A 43 10.13 -1.19 -11.92
C LEU A 43 9.38 -1.38 -13.24
N ASN A 44 8.41 -0.52 -13.55
CA ASN A 44 7.48 -0.66 -14.69
C ASN A 44 6.77 -2.02 -14.66
N ARG A 45 6.43 -2.48 -13.45
CA ARG A 45 5.54 -3.62 -13.24
C ARG A 45 4.10 -3.12 -13.26
N GLU A 46 3.18 -4.03 -13.53
CA GLU A 46 1.77 -3.76 -13.34
C GLU A 46 1.51 -3.51 -11.86
N ALA A 47 0.84 -2.40 -11.56
CA ALA A 47 0.48 -2.00 -10.21
C ALA A 47 -1.00 -1.58 -10.23
N THR A 48 -1.81 -2.25 -9.44
CA THR A 48 -3.24 -2.00 -9.27
C THR A 48 -3.52 -1.88 -7.78
N VAL A 49 -4.39 -0.94 -7.41
CA VAL A 49 -4.85 -0.78 -6.03
C VAL A 49 -6.31 -1.13 -5.98
N ASP A 50 -6.66 -2.08 -5.13
CA ASP A 50 -8.05 -2.38 -4.80
C ASP A 50 -8.39 -2.03 -3.35
N TRP A 51 -9.68 -2.04 -3.00
CA TRP A 51 -10.14 -1.77 -1.64
C TRP A 51 -9.57 -2.80 -0.63
N GLU A 52 -9.27 -4.02 -1.05
CA GLU A 52 -8.61 -5.06 -0.23
C GLU A 52 -7.18 -4.69 0.17
N ASP A 53 -6.50 -3.87 -0.65
CA ASP A 53 -5.15 -3.40 -0.34
C ASP A 53 -5.13 -2.34 0.75
N VAL A 54 -6.20 -1.55 0.84
CA VAL A 54 -6.40 -0.52 1.87
C VAL A 54 -6.99 -1.14 3.14
N TYR A 55 -7.94 -2.05 3.00
CA TYR A 55 -8.61 -2.74 4.10
C TYR A 55 -8.16 -4.19 4.18
N LYS A 56 -6.94 -4.40 4.69
CA LYS A 56 -6.41 -5.74 4.93
C LYS A 56 -7.37 -6.52 5.85
N GLY A 57 -7.83 -7.68 5.37
CA GLY A 57 -8.80 -8.54 6.06
C GLY A 57 -10.15 -8.69 5.34
N GLY A 58 -10.44 -7.88 4.32
CA GLY A 58 -11.68 -7.99 3.55
C GLY A 58 -12.95 -7.69 4.36
N PHE A 59 -14.11 -7.69 3.70
CA PHE A 59 -15.41 -7.63 4.37
C PHE A 59 -15.74 -8.90 5.16
N GLU A 60 -15.07 -10.02 4.84
CA GLU A 60 -15.28 -11.32 5.49
C GLU A 60 -14.64 -11.40 6.88
N SER A 61 -13.54 -10.67 7.11
CA SER A 61 -13.11 -10.38 8.47
C SER A 61 -14.03 -9.31 9.02
N GLY A 62 -15.13 -9.69 9.66
CA GLY A 62 -16.07 -8.81 10.40
C GLY A 62 -15.46 -7.97 11.53
N ARG A 63 -14.15 -7.70 11.49
CA ARG A 63 -13.41 -6.74 12.30
C ARG A 63 -13.55 -5.30 11.81
N ASN A 64 -13.66 -5.08 10.50
CA ASN A 64 -13.78 -3.71 9.94
C ASN A 64 -15.23 -3.22 9.93
N VAL A 65 -16.19 -4.15 9.94
CA VAL A 65 -17.60 -3.91 10.21
C VAL A 65 -17.94 -4.75 11.45
N GLN A 66 -17.47 -4.35 12.63
CA GLN A 66 -18.17 -4.84 13.83
C GLN A 66 -19.61 -4.39 13.65
N ASP A 67 -20.52 -5.34 13.56
CA ASP A 67 -21.94 -5.06 13.42
C ASP A 67 -22.31 -4.05 14.50
N PHE A 68 -22.74 -2.86 14.09
CA PHE A 68 -23.01 -1.73 14.98
C PHE A 68 -23.99 -2.14 16.08
N HIS A 69 -24.86 -3.10 15.74
CA HIS A 69 -25.80 -3.75 16.64
C HIS A 69 -25.09 -4.57 17.73
N SER A 70 -24.07 -5.37 17.40
CA SER A 70 -23.29 -6.15 18.37
C SER A 70 -22.42 -5.29 19.31
N GLU A 71 -21.95 -4.11 18.87
CA GLU A 71 -21.27 -3.17 19.77
C GLU A 71 -22.27 -2.48 20.71
N MET A 72 -23.46 -2.16 20.18
CA MET A 72 -24.55 -1.55 20.94
C MET A 72 -25.10 -2.51 22.01
N GLU A 73 -25.33 -3.78 21.67
CA GLU A 73 -25.77 -4.84 22.59
C GLU A 73 -24.76 -5.06 23.72
N ARG A 74 -23.46 -5.09 23.40
CA ARG A 74 -22.40 -5.22 24.41
C ARG A 74 -22.35 -4.03 25.37
N LYS A 75 -22.59 -2.82 24.89
CA LYS A 75 -22.62 -1.60 25.73
C LYS A 75 -23.93 -1.47 26.52
N LEU A 76 -25.05 -1.96 25.99
CA LEU A 76 -26.33 -1.98 26.69
C LEU A 76 -26.57 -3.25 27.53
N GLY A 77 -25.69 -4.25 27.46
CA GLY A 77 -25.76 -5.47 28.26
C GLY A 77 -26.88 -6.43 27.85
N MET A 78 -27.18 -6.53 26.55
CA MET A 78 -28.08 -7.54 25.99
C MET A 78 -27.29 -8.73 25.46
#